data_AF-A0A099I891-F1
#
_entry.id   AF-A0A099I891-F1
#
_cell.length_a   1.000
_cell.length_b   1.000
_cell.length_c   1.000
_cell.angle_alpha   90.00
_cell.angle_beta   90.00
_cell.angle_gamma   90.00
#
_symmetry.space_group_name_H-M   'P 1'
#
loop_
_entity.id
_entity.type
_entity.pdbx_description
1 polymer ?
#
loop_
_entity_poly.entity_id
_entity_poly.type
_entity_poly.pdbx_seq_one_letter_code
_entity_poly.pdbx_strand_id
1 'polypeptide(L)'
;MTTLSALTKRHILLYVRDRSAVFFSMLSVLIVLLLMLVFLGDMNKDELMQLVQQAQGSIQEADAMHLITMWTIAGILVVNAFTVPITMIGIFIQDKEQKKMESFYCSCVPRSILMLSYLLSAMVMGFFMCMLLMVLSFCYVSFSGNDFLNLSQFLQACGLLLLCTFVSSALVALLAQWVNSDHAWGAFSTLAGTLIGFLGGIYLPVGMLPSAVQGVLKSLPFLHETAMMRDIFTASALQDLFHTLPASLSDTYQEAMGITIFLNNQTLSIHIQIFALLLCGIIALGITVYVMNRHTAFNR
;
A
#
# COMPACT_ATOMS: atom_id res chain seq x y z
N MET A 1 31.77 -6.60 2.78
CA MET A 1 30.40 -6.13 2.46
C MET A 1 30.30 -6.00 0.94
N THR A 2 29.25 -6.53 0.32
CA THR A 2 29.04 -6.37 -1.13
C THR A 2 28.67 -4.91 -1.46
N THR A 3 29.00 -4.44 -2.67
CA THR A 3 28.67 -3.08 -3.12
C THR A 3 27.18 -2.76 -2.97
N LEU A 4 26.32 -3.74 -3.29
CA LEU A 4 24.87 -3.63 -3.13
C LEU A 4 24.47 -3.34 -1.68
N SER A 5 25.03 -4.07 -0.72
CA SER A 5 24.74 -3.88 0.71
C SER A 5 25.21 -2.51 1.20
N ALA A 6 26.38 -2.06 0.77
CA ALA A 6 26.92 -0.74 1.14
C ALA A 6 26.04 0.41 0.63
N LEU A 7 25.59 0.35 -0.63
CA LEU A 7 24.71 1.36 -1.22
C LEU A 7 23.30 1.33 -0.62
N THR A 8 22.74 0.14 -0.40
CA THR A 8 21.44 0.00 0.27
C THR A 8 21.47 0.63 1.66
N LYS A 9 22.53 0.34 2.44
CA LYS A 9 22.77 0.96 3.75
C LYS A 9 22.90 2.48 3.64
N ARG A 10 23.59 3.02 2.63
CA ARG A 10 23.69 4.47 2.40
C ARG A 10 22.30 5.10 2.27
N HIS A 11 21.44 4.56 1.41
CA HIS A 11 20.11 5.13 1.16
C HIS A 11 19.22 5.05 2.41
N ILE A 12 19.25 3.92 3.12
CA ILE A 12 18.56 3.78 4.41
C ILE A 12 19.04 4.82 5.42
N LEU A 13 20.36 5.01 5.54
CA LEU A 13 20.93 5.99 6.48
C LEU A 13 20.59 7.42 6.10
N LEU A 14 20.51 7.76 4.81
CA LEU A 14 20.09 9.09 4.37
C LEU A 14 18.66 9.38 4.81
N TYR A 15 17.75 8.43 4.65
CA TYR A 15 16.37 8.57 5.11
C TYR A 15 16.25 8.62 6.64
N VAL A 16 16.85 7.67 7.36
CA VAL A 16 16.74 7.59 8.83
C VAL A 16 17.40 8.79 9.54
N ARG A 17 18.43 9.39 8.94
CA ARG A 17 19.09 10.58 9.50
C ARG A 17 18.26 11.85 9.29
N ASP A 18 17.39 11.88 8.29
CA ASP A 18 16.38 12.93 8.14
C ASP A 18 15.20 12.66 9.08
N ARG A 19 15.36 13.15 10.32
CA ARG A 19 14.35 12.97 11.39
C ARG A 19 12.99 13.55 11.00
N SER A 20 12.98 14.64 10.24
CA SER A 20 11.75 15.28 9.76
C SER A 20 11.04 14.37 8.77
N ALA A 21 11.75 13.83 7.78
CA ALA A 21 11.17 12.92 6.80
C ALA A 21 10.57 11.67 7.46
N VAL A 22 11.29 11.06 8.42
CA VAL A 22 10.79 9.90 9.17
C VAL A 22 9.54 10.24 9.98
N PHE A 23 9.58 11.34 10.72
CA PHE A 23 8.46 11.76 11.57
C PHE A 23 7.21 12.08 10.75
N PHE A 24 7.35 12.88 9.69
CA PHE A 24 6.21 13.27 8.85
C PHE A 24 5.64 12.11 8.03
N SER A 25 6.46 11.14 7.63
CA SER A 25 5.97 9.92 6.95
C SER A 25 5.03 9.11 7.85
N MET A 26 5.33 9.01 9.15
CA MET A 26 4.42 8.36 10.11
C MET A 26 3.23 9.26 10.46
N LEU A 27 3.46 10.55 10.72
CA LEU A 27 2.41 11.48 11.13
C LEU A 27 1.30 11.62 10.08
N SER A 28 1.67 11.72 8.80
CA SER A 28 0.70 11.83 7.71
C SER A 28 -0.26 10.63 7.69
N VAL A 29 0.28 9.43 7.85
CA VAL A 29 -0.50 8.18 7.83
C VAL A 29 -1.38 8.06 9.08
N LEU A 30 -0.89 8.50 10.24
CA LEU A 30 -1.69 8.53 11.48
C LEU A 30 -2.85 9.55 11.42
N ILE A 31 -2.63 10.71 10.79
CA ILE A 31 -3.69 11.70 10.58
C ILE A 31 -4.77 11.09 9.68
N VAL A 32 -4.38 10.45 8.57
CA VAL A 32 -5.33 9.77 7.68
C VAL A 32 -6.09 8.68 8.44
N LEU A 33 -5.42 7.86 9.25
CA LEU A 33 -6.07 6.85 10.09
C LEU A 33 -7.12 7.45 11.03
N LEU A 34 -6.76 8.50 11.76
CA LEU A 34 -7.68 9.14 12.69
C LEU A 34 -8.90 9.71 11.96
N LEU A 35 -8.69 10.42 10.86
CA LEU A 35 -9.79 10.98 10.07
C LEU A 35 -10.69 9.88 9.50
N MET A 36 -10.12 8.79 8.99
CA MET A 36 -10.90 7.67 8.45
C MET A 36 -11.70 6.97 9.54
N LEU A 37 -11.13 6.74 10.73
CA LEU A 37 -11.86 6.12 11.83
C LEU A 37 -12.98 7.01 12.38
N VAL A 38 -12.76 8.32 12.47
CA VAL A 38 -13.78 9.25 12.98
C VAL A 38 -14.92 9.45 11.97
N PHE A 39 -14.61 9.71 10.71
CA PHE A 39 -15.65 10.04 9.72
C PHE A 39 -16.21 8.82 9.01
N LEU A 40 -15.32 7.96 8.48
CA LEU A 40 -15.73 6.76 7.75
C LEU A 40 -16.18 5.66 8.69
N GLY A 41 -15.66 5.61 9.92
CA GLY A 41 -16.09 4.66 10.95
C GLY A 41 -17.59 4.73 11.21
N ASP A 42 -18.09 5.92 11.58
CA ASP A 42 -19.51 6.10 11.86
C ASP A 42 -20.39 5.90 10.62
N MET A 43 -19.99 6.45 9.47
CA MET A 43 -20.75 6.30 8.22
C MET A 43 -20.92 4.84 7.79
N ASN A 44 -19.82 4.07 7.71
CA ASN A 44 -19.89 2.67 7.29
C ASN A 44 -20.57 1.79 8.34
N LYS A 45 -20.48 2.16 9.62
CA LYS A 45 -21.14 1.43 10.71
C LYS A 45 -22.64 1.57 10.55
N ASP A 46 -23.12 2.79 10.35
CA ASP A 46 -24.54 3.07 10.18
C ASP A 46 -25.09 2.36 8.92
N GLU A 47 -24.34 2.37 7.81
CA GLU A 47 -24.70 1.62 6.60
C GLU A 47 -24.76 0.11 6.81
N LEU A 48 -23.76 -0.49 7.49
CA LEU A 48 -23.74 -1.91 7.81
C LEU A 48 -24.91 -2.30 8.73
N MET A 49 -25.17 -1.50 9.77
CA MET A 49 -26.29 -1.72 10.69
C MET A 49 -27.63 -1.68 9.95
N GLN A 50 -27.83 -0.71 9.05
CA GLN A 50 -29.04 -0.62 8.22
C GLN A 50 -29.19 -1.83 7.29
N LEU A 51 -28.11 -2.26 6.64
CA LEU A 51 -28.10 -3.42 5.76
C LEU A 51 -28.48 -4.70 6.50
N VAL A 52 -27.98 -4.90 7.72
CA VAL A 52 -28.34 -6.06 8.55
C VAL A 52 -29.79 -5.98 9.03
N GLN A 53 -30.27 -4.79 9.44
CA GLN A 53 -31.67 -4.59 9.83
C GLN A 53 -32.64 -4.89 8.68
N GLN A 54 -32.31 -4.50 7.45
CA GLN A 54 -33.11 -4.83 6.25
C GLN A 54 -33.18 -6.34 6.00
N ALA A 55 -32.12 -7.08 6.34
CA ALA A 55 -32.07 -8.53 6.28
C ALA A 55 -32.75 -9.22 7.49
N GLN A 56 -33.44 -8.48 8.35
CA GLN A 56 -34.06 -8.96 9.61
C GLN A 56 -33.05 -9.57 10.61
N GLY A 57 -31.77 -9.21 10.47
CA GLY A 57 -30.72 -9.58 11.42
C GLY A 57 -30.52 -8.55 12.52
N SER A 58 -29.69 -8.90 13.50
CA SER A 58 -29.22 -7.99 14.54
C SER A 58 -27.73 -8.23 14.80
N ILE A 59 -26.95 -7.15 14.77
CA ILE A 59 -25.52 -7.15 15.11
C ILE A 59 -25.26 -6.08 16.17
N GLN A 60 -24.19 -6.24 16.95
CA GLN A 60 -23.80 -5.23 17.92
C GLN A 60 -23.01 -4.11 17.24
N GLU A 61 -23.19 -2.87 17.69
CA GLU A 61 -22.45 -1.73 17.16
C GLU A 61 -20.93 -1.87 17.35
N ALA A 62 -20.50 -2.51 18.45
CA ALA A 62 -19.10 -2.76 18.74
C ALA A 62 -18.46 -3.67 17.68
N ASP A 63 -19.15 -4.73 17.26
CA ASP A 63 -18.66 -5.67 16.24
C ASP A 63 -18.57 -5.00 14.87
N ALA A 64 -19.59 -4.20 14.50
CA ALA A 64 -19.59 -3.39 13.28
C ALA A 64 -18.40 -2.43 13.24
N MET A 65 -18.17 -1.70 14.34
CA MET A 65 -17.04 -0.77 14.45
C MET A 65 -15.69 -1.50 14.38
N HIS A 66 -15.59 -2.69 14.97
CA HIS A 66 -14.38 -3.51 14.90
C HIS A 66 -14.06 -3.91 13.45
N LEU A 67 -15.05 -4.39 12.70
CA LEU A 67 -14.89 -4.74 11.29
C LEU A 67 -14.39 -3.55 10.45
N ILE A 68 -14.98 -2.37 10.63
CA ILE A 68 -14.61 -1.16 9.89
C ILE A 68 -13.22 -0.67 10.30
N THR A 69 -12.87 -0.81 11.59
CA THR A 69 -11.52 -0.50 12.09
C THR A 69 -10.48 -1.38 11.40
N MET A 70 -10.70 -2.69 11.35
CA MET A 70 -9.79 -3.63 10.69
C MET A 70 -9.68 -3.38 9.18
N TRP A 71 -10.81 -3.10 8.52
CA TRP A 71 -10.86 -2.72 7.11
C TRP A 71 -10.07 -1.43 6.80
N THR A 72 -10.16 -0.46 7.70
CA THR A 72 -9.48 0.84 7.57
C THR A 72 -7.96 0.68 7.77
N ILE A 73 -7.54 -0.06 8.80
CA ILE A 73 -6.13 -0.36 9.06
C ILE A 73 -5.49 -1.07 7.87
N ALA A 74 -6.17 -2.08 7.31
CA ALA A 74 -5.70 -2.82 6.14
C ALA A 74 -5.42 -1.91 4.94
N GLY A 75 -6.35 -1.00 4.63
CA GLY A 75 -6.18 -0.04 3.54
C GLY A 75 -5.00 0.91 3.77
N ILE A 76 -4.89 1.45 4.98
CA ILE A 76 -3.85 2.45 5.29
C ILE A 76 -2.45 1.83 5.31
N LEU A 77 -2.32 0.57 5.71
CA LEU A 77 -1.06 -0.18 5.58
C LEU A 77 -0.60 -0.26 4.12
N VAL A 78 -1.51 -0.49 3.17
CA VAL A 78 -1.18 -0.51 1.74
C VAL A 78 -0.82 0.88 1.21
N VAL A 79 -1.51 1.94 1.65
CA VAL A 79 -1.10 3.32 1.31
C VAL A 79 0.30 3.62 1.80
N ASN A 80 0.61 3.23 3.04
CA ASN A 80 1.95 3.41 3.61
C ASN A 80 3.02 2.60 2.84
N ALA A 81 2.65 1.39 2.38
CA ALA A 81 3.48 0.55 1.53
C ALA A 81 3.80 1.18 0.17
N PHE A 82 3.03 2.19 -0.26
CA PHE A 82 3.27 2.95 -1.49
C PHE A 82 3.96 4.31 -1.25
N THR A 83 3.51 5.07 -0.25
CA THR A 83 4.01 6.44 0.01
C THR A 83 5.45 6.43 0.54
N VAL A 84 5.84 5.45 1.36
CA VAL A 84 7.22 5.36 1.86
C VAL A 84 8.21 5.04 0.72
N PRO A 85 7.94 4.10 -0.20
CA PRO A 85 8.75 3.96 -1.40
C PRO A 85 8.88 5.24 -2.24
N ILE A 86 7.83 6.06 -2.38
CA ILE A 86 7.93 7.37 -3.04
C ILE A 86 8.97 8.25 -2.35
N THR A 87 8.90 8.38 -1.03
CA THR A 87 9.86 9.17 -0.26
C THR A 87 11.29 8.62 -0.41
N MET A 88 11.45 7.29 -0.33
CA MET A 88 12.75 6.63 -0.45
C MET A 88 13.37 6.78 -1.84
N ILE A 89 12.58 6.65 -2.91
CA ILE A 89 13.03 6.89 -4.28
C ILE A 89 13.32 8.37 -4.54
N GLY A 90 12.81 9.29 -3.72
CA GLY A 90 13.23 10.69 -3.72
C GLY A 90 14.76 10.87 -3.57
N ILE A 91 15.45 9.97 -2.86
CA ILE A 91 16.92 9.99 -2.75
C ILE A 91 17.59 9.79 -4.12
N PHE A 92 16.99 8.97 -5.00
CA PHE A 92 17.47 8.79 -6.36
C PHE A 92 17.32 10.07 -7.18
N ILE A 93 16.25 10.83 -6.98
CA ILE A 93 16.05 12.13 -7.65
C ILE A 93 17.04 13.18 -7.13
N GLN A 94 17.23 13.26 -5.82
CA GLN A 94 18.22 14.14 -5.20
C GLN A 94 19.64 13.85 -5.72
N ASP A 95 20.00 12.56 -5.82
CA ASP A 95 21.30 12.16 -6.34
C ASP A 95 21.45 12.48 -7.85
N LYS A 96 20.35 12.49 -8.63
CA LYS A 96 20.36 12.99 -10.03
C LYS A 96 20.57 14.51 -10.07
N GLU A 97 19.78 15.27 -9.33
CA GLU A 97 19.81 16.73 -9.35
C GLU A 97 21.17 17.27 -8.88
N GLN A 98 21.74 16.64 -7.84
CA GLN A 98 23.07 16.99 -7.31
C GLN A 98 24.23 16.41 -8.14
N LYS A 99 23.96 15.84 -9.32
CA LYS A 99 24.95 15.23 -10.23
C LYS A 99 25.81 14.12 -9.62
N LYS A 100 25.37 13.51 -8.52
CA LYS A 100 26.07 12.38 -7.89
C LYS A 100 26.02 11.12 -8.74
N MET A 101 25.01 11.00 -9.61
CA MET A 101 24.91 9.91 -10.59
C MET A 101 26.12 9.86 -11.52
N GLU A 102 26.69 11.01 -11.92
CA GLU A 102 27.87 11.04 -12.79
C GLU A 102 29.08 10.39 -12.11
N SER A 103 29.28 10.66 -10.82
CA SER A 103 30.32 10.00 -10.03
C SER A 103 30.11 8.50 -9.92
N PHE A 104 28.85 8.03 -9.80
CA PHE A 104 28.55 6.59 -9.82
C PHE A 104 28.80 5.97 -11.20
N TYR A 105 28.50 6.66 -12.29
CA TYR A 105 28.72 6.16 -13.65
C TYR A 105 30.19 6.10 -14.05
N CYS A 106 31.04 6.95 -13.46
CA CYS A 106 32.49 6.86 -13.60
C CYS A 106 33.12 5.78 -12.70
N SER A 107 32.38 5.25 -11.72
CA SER A 107 32.85 4.17 -10.85
C SER A 107 32.65 2.79 -11.49
N CYS A 108 33.38 1.77 -11.03
CA CYS A 108 33.21 0.38 -11.50
C CYS A 108 31.92 -0.30 -10.99
N VAL A 109 30.91 0.47 -10.58
CA VAL A 109 29.63 -0.06 -10.08
C VAL A 109 28.66 -0.24 -11.25
N PRO A 110 28.17 -1.47 -11.51
CA PRO A 110 27.13 -1.69 -12.50
C PRO A 110 25.86 -0.89 -12.19
N ARG A 111 25.27 -0.28 -13.22
CA ARG A 111 24.04 0.51 -13.08
C ARG A 111 22.90 -0.31 -12.47
N SER A 112 22.78 -1.58 -12.86
CA SER A 112 21.80 -2.51 -12.30
C SER A 112 21.94 -2.66 -10.77
N ILE A 113 23.16 -2.72 -10.24
CA ILE A 113 23.42 -2.78 -8.79
C ILE A 113 23.03 -1.47 -8.12
N LEU A 114 23.31 -0.33 -8.76
CA LEU A 114 22.91 0.98 -8.23
C LEU A 114 21.39 1.09 -8.13
N MET A 115 20.64 0.78 -9.20
CA MET A 115 19.17 0.81 -9.18
C MET A 115 18.56 -0.19 -8.19
N LEU A 116 19.09 -1.41 -8.16
CA LEU A 116 18.66 -2.43 -7.20
C LEU A 116 18.89 -1.98 -5.76
N SER A 117 19.94 -1.21 -5.48
CA SER A 117 20.20 -0.66 -4.14
C SER A 117 19.19 0.42 -3.72
N TYR A 118 18.69 1.25 -4.66
CA TYR A 118 17.59 2.17 -4.39
C TYR A 118 16.29 1.41 -4.13
N LEU A 119 15.95 0.45 -5.00
CA LEU A 119 14.74 -0.35 -4.87
C LEU A 119 14.72 -1.16 -3.56
N LEU A 120 15.82 -1.85 -3.22
CA LEU A 120 15.92 -2.60 -1.97
C LEU A 120 15.82 -1.68 -0.76
N SER A 121 16.42 -0.49 -0.81
CA SER A 121 16.27 0.47 0.30
C SER A 121 14.82 0.92 0.47
N ALA A 122 14.11 1.20 -0.63
CA ALA A 122 12.71 1.59 -0.63
C ALA A 122 11.81 0.45 -0.11
N MET A 123 12.04 -0.78 -0.55
CA MET A 123 11.30 -1.96 -0.10
C MET A 123 11.51 -2.22 1.40
N VAL A 124 12.77 -2.23 1.87
CA VAL A 124 13.09 -2.47 3.28
C VAL A 124 12.50 -1.40 4.18
N MET A 125 12.65 -0.12 3.82
CA MET A 125 12.11 0.96 4.64
C MET A 125 10.59 1.04 4.57
N GLY A 126 9.99 0.78 3.41
CA GLY A 126 8.54 0.67 3.25
C GLY A 126 7.97 -0.41 4.16
N PHE A 127 8.57 -1.60 4.14
CA PHE A 127 8.15 -2.71 5.00
C PHE A 127 8.33 -2.37 6.48
N PHE A 128 9.48 -1.80 6.86
CA PHE A 128 9.74 -1.39 8.24
C PHE A 128 8.73 -0.36 8.75
N MET A 129 8.41 0.66 7.95
CA MET A 129 7.40 1.67 8.31
C MET A 129 5.99 1.06 8.41
N CYS A 130 5.65 0.10 7.55
CA CYS A 130 4.40 -0.65 7.67
C CYS A 130 4.36 -1.49 8.95
N MET A 131 5.47 -2.09 9.37
CA MET A 131 5.56 -2.82 10.64
C MET A 131 5.39 -1.90 11.85
N LEU A 132 5.96 -0.68 11.82
CA LEU A 132 5.71 0.31 12.86
C LEU A 132 4.23 0.68 12.94
N LEU A 133 3.58 0.90 11.79
CA LEU A 133 2.15 1.16 11.75
C LEU A 133 1.33 -0.03 12.25
N MET A 134 1.69 -1.26 11.86
CA MET A 134 1.07 -2.49 12.34
C MET A 134 1.10 -2.59 13.87
N VAL A 135 2.22 -2.23 14.50
CA VAL A 135 2.35 -2.22 15.97
C VAL A 135 1.44 -1.14 16.59
N LEU A 136 1.38 0.06 16.00
CA LEU A 136 0.47 1.11 16.48
C LEU A 136 -1.00 0.72 16.34
N SER A 137 -1.37 0.08 15.23
CA SER A 137 -2.70 -0.45 14.99
C SER A 137 -3.05 -1.57 15.96
N PHE A 138 -2.11 -2.48 16.26
CA PHE A 138 -2.28 -3.50 17.29
C PHE A 138 -2.58 -2.86 18.66
N CYS A 139 -1.76 -1.88 19.09
CA CYS A 139 -2.00 -1.17 20.33
C CYS A 139 -3.38 -0.51 20.37
N TYR A 140 -3.77 0.17 19.28
CA TYR A 140 -5.08 0.82 19.16
C TYR A 140 -6.23 -0.18 19.34
N VAL A 141 -6.23 -1.28 18.58
CA VAL A 141 -7.31 -2.28 18.61
C VAL A 141 -7.36 -3.00 19.97
N SER A 142 -6.21 -3.34 20.54
CA SER A 142 -6.14 -3.97 21.86
C SER A 142 -6.65 -3.06 22.98
N PHE A 143 -6.41 -1.75 22.92
CA PHE A 143 -6.97 -0.81 23.90
C PHE A 143 -8.49 -0.64 23.78
N SER A 144 -9.07 -0.93 22.61
CA SER A 144 -10.52 -0.98 22.41
C SER A 144 -11.17 -2.27 22.92
N GLY A 145 -10.38 -3.24 23.41
CA GLY A 145 -10.89 -4.52 23.93
C GLY A 145 -11.24 -5.55 22.85
N ASN A 146 -10.86 -5.29 21.59
CA ASN A 146 -11.08 -6.21 20.48
C ASN A 146 -9.82 -7.04 20.18
N ASP A 147 -10.04 -8.21 19.60
CA ASP A 147 -8.95 -9.04 19.09
C ASP A 147 -8.36 -8.43 17.80
N PHE A 148 -7.06 -8.61 17.62
CA PHE A 148 -6.39 -8.22 16.38
C PHE A 148 -6.23 -9.45 15.47
N LEU A 149 -5.11 -9.56 14.76
CA LEU A 149 -4.80 -10.71 13.91
C LEU A 149 -4.28 -11.89 14.73
N ASN A 150 -4.70 -13.10 14.36
CA ASN A 150 -4.01 -14.31 14.80
C ASN A 150 -2.64 -14.46 14.10
N LEU A 151 -1.81 -15.40 14.58
CA LEU A 151 -0.45 -15.58 14.04
C LEU A 151 -0.42 -15.89 12.54
N SER A 152 -1.40 -16.66 12.02
CA SER A 152 -1.48 -16.98 10.59
C SER A 152 -1.78 -15.73 9.77
N GLN A 153 -2.81 -14.96 10.17
CA GLN A 153 -3.18 -13.70 9.52
C GLN A 153 -2.03 -12.69 9.56
N PHE A 154 -1.32 -12.60 10.69
CA PHE A 154 -0.16 -11.72 10.82
C PHE A 154 0.96 -12.09 9.83
N LEU A 155 1.28 -13.38 9.68
CA LEU A 155 2.29 -13.83 8.72
C LEU A 155 1.86 -13.60 7.27
N GLN A 156 0.59 -13.84 6.95
CA GLN A 156 0.03 -13.54 5.63
C GLN A 156 0.10 -12.04 5.31
N ALA A 157 -0.28 -11.19 6.26
CA ALA A 157 -0.18 -9.73 6.13
C ALA A 157 1.27 -9.27 5.93
N CYS A 158 2.23 -9.84 6.67
CA CYS A 158 3.66 -9.55 6.47
C CYS A 158 4.13 -9.92 5.06
N GLY A 159 3.76 -11.12 4.57
CA GLY A 159 4.10 -11.56 3.23
C GLY A 159 3.50 -10.64 2.15
N LEU A 160 2.25 -10.23 2.34
CA LEU A 160 1.58 -9.31 1.42
C LEU A 160 2.20 -7.90 1.47
N LEU A 161 2.58 -7.39 2.64
CA LEU A 161 3.29 -6.11 2.75
C LEU A 161 4.64 -6.10 2.03
N LEU A 162 5.38 -7.22 2.08
CA LEU A 162 6.61 -7.36 1.28
C LEU A 162 6.30 -7.30 -0.22
N LEU A 163 5.21 -7.93 -0.66
CA LEU A 163 4.76 -7.84 -2.06
C LEU A 163 4.35 -6.41 -2.44
N CYS A 164 3.51 -5.74 -1.65
CA CYS A 164 3.05 -4.38 -1.92
C CYS A 164 4.22 -3.40 -1.99
N THR A 165 5.15 -3.48 -1.04
CA THR A 165 6.34 -2.61 -1.02
C THR A 165 7.29 -2.90 -2.18
N PHE A 166 7.41 -4.15 -2.62
CA PHE A 166 8.16 -4.50 -3.83
C PHE A 166 7.53 -3.90 -5.09
N VAL A 167 6.23 -4.13 -5.31
CA VAL A 167 5.49 -3.64 -6.49
C VAL A 167 5.51 -2.12 -6.52
N SER A 168 5.18 -1.48 -5.40
CA SER A 168 5.22 -0.03 -5.22
C SER A 168 6.62 0.53 -5.51
N SER A 169 7.67 -0.05 -4.93
CA SER A 169 9.05 0.40 -5.18
C SER A 169 9.44 0.26 -6.66
N ALA A 170 9.03 -0.81 -7.34
CA ALA A 170 9.31 -1.02 -8.75
C ALA A 170 8.58 -0.02 -9.66
N LEU A 171 7.30 0.25 -9.39
CA LEU A 171 6.50 1.22 -10.15
C LEU A 171 7.00 2.65 -9.96
N VAL A 172 7.27 3.03 -8.71
CA VAL A 172 7.80 4.36 -8.36
C VAL A 172 9.19 4.56 -8.97
N ALA A 173 10.05 3.54 -8.90
CA ALA A 173 11.37 3.55 -9.54
C ALA A 173 11.30 3.74 -11.06
N LEU A 174 10.33 3.12 -11.72
CA LEU A 174 10.08 3.28 -13.14
C LEU A 174 9.70 4.72 -13.45
N LEU A 175 8.70 5.27 -12.76
CA LEU A 175 8.25 6.66 -12.95
C LEU A 175 9.38 7.67 -12.68
N ALA A 176 10.20 7.40 -11.68
CA ALA A 176 11.37 8.22 -11.32
C ALA A 176 12.43 8.30 -12.43
N GLN A 177 12.40 7.42 -13.46
CA GLN A 177 13.35 7.50 -14.57
C GLN A 177 13.21 8.81 -15.35
N TRP A 178 11.98 9.30 -15.52
CA TRP A 178 11.68 10.51 -16.31
C TRP A 178 11.71 11.81 -15.50
N VAL A 179 11.89 11.73 -14.18
CA VAL A 179 11.97 12.90 -13.29
C VAL A 179 13.44 13.24 -12.98
N ASN A 180 13.75 14.54 -12.99
CA ASN A 180 15.14 15.05 -12.90
C ASN A 180 15.38 16.14 -11.86
N SER A 181 14.32 16.66 -11.23
CA SER A 181 14.43 17.69 -10.19
C SER A 181 13.57 17.34 -8.99
N ASP A 182 14.02 17.75 -7.81
CA ASP A 182 13.33 17.59 -6.54
C ASP A 182 11.99 18.31 -6.56
N HIS A 183 11.90 19.47 -7.24
CA HIS A 183 10.64 20.19 -7.38
C HIS A 183 9.59 19.37 -8.14
N ALA A 184 9.97 18.76 -9.27
CA ALA A 184 9.05 17.91 -10.03
C ALA A 184 8.67 16.65 -9.25
N TRP A 185 9.62 16.07 -8.50
CA TRP A 185 9.35 14.92 -7.64
C TRP A 185 8.43 15.25 -6.48
N GLY A 186 8.59 16.42 -5.86
CA GLY A 186 7.70 16.89 -4.78
C GLY A 186 6.26 17.08 -5.26
N ALA A 187 6.07 17.66 -6.44
CA ALA A 187 4.74 17.77 -7.06
C ALA A 187 4.13 16.40 -7.36
N PHE A 188 4.90 15.49 -7.96
CA PHE A 188 4.48 14.12 -8.22
C PHE A 188 4.09 13.38 -6.92
N SER A 189 4.94 13.46 -5.89
CA SER A 189 4.73 12.78 -4.60
C SER A 189 3.45 13.25 -3.92
N THR A 190 3.16 14.55 -3.98
CA THR A 190 1.93 15.14 -3.42
C THR A 190 0.69 14.64 -4.15
N LEU A 191 0.72 14.63 -5.48
CA LEU A 191 -0.39 14.13 -6.30
C LEU A 191 -0.60 12.62 -6.08
N ALA A 192 0.47 11.85 -6.12
CA ALA A 192 0.43 10.40 -5.91
C ALA A 192 -0.09 10.06 -4.51
N GLY A 193 0.36 10.77 -3.46
CA GLY A 193 -0.10 10.59 -2.08
C GLY A 193 -1.57 10.96 -1.87
N THR A 194 -2.09 11.93 -2.61
CA THR A 194 -3.52 12.30 -2.54
C THR A 194 -4.39 11.29 -3.29
N LEU A 195 -3.93 10.83 -4.46
CA LEU A 195 -4.70 9.91 -5.31
C LEU A 195 -4.69 8.47 -4.78
N ILE A 196 -3.62 8.00 -4.14
CA ILE A 196 -3.49 6.59 -3.75
C ILE A 196 -4.61 6.13 -2.82
N GLY A 197 -5.11 7.00 -1.94
CA GLY A 197 -6.25 6.67 -1.07
C GLY A 197 -7.56 6.44 -1.83
N PHE A 198 -7.76 7.10 -2.98
CA PHE A 198 -8.87 6.80 -3.89
C PHE A 198 -8.59 5.55 -4.73
N LEU A 199 -7.36 5.40 -5.23
CA LEU A 199 -7.01 4.25 -6.08
C LEU A 199 -7.10 2.92 -5.33
N GLY A 200 -6.81 2.92 -4.02
CA GLY A 200 -6.99 1.76 -3.14
C GLY A 200 -8.40 1.61 -2.55
N GLY A 201 -9.34 2.52 -2.84
CA GLY A 201 -10.70 2.50 -2.30
C GLY A 201 -10.74 2.64 -0.77
N ILE A 202 -9.91 3.54 -0.20
CA ILE A 202 -9.76 3.75 1.25
C ILE A 202 -10.61 4.90 1.72
N TYR A 203 -10.67 5.98 0.95
CA TYR A 203 -11.51 7.13 1.28
C TYR A 203 -12.99 6.88 1.05
N LEU A 204 -13.33 5.94 0.17
CA LEU A 204 -14.70 5.52 -0.11
C LEU A 204 -14.72 4.02 -0.46
N PRO A 205 -15.70 3.26 0.06
CA PRO A 205 -16.01 1.92 -0.41
C PRO A 205 -16.17 1.87 -1.93
N VAL A 206 -15.69 0.79 -2.54
CA VAL A 206 -15.68 0.62 -4.00
C VAL A 206 -17.10 0.64 -4.58
N GLY A 207 -18.06 0.08 -3.86
CA GLY A 207 -19.48 0.04 -4.25
C GLY A 207 -20.14 1.42 -4.34
N MET A 208 -19.61 2.43 -3.66
CA MET A 208 -20.13 3.81 -3.74
C MET A 208 -19.63 4.56 -4.99
N LEU A 209 -18.65 4.02 -5.71
CA LEU A 209 -18.07 4.66 -6.88
C LEU A 209 -18.89 4.35 -8.14
N PRO A 210 -18.95 5.26 -9.14
CA PRO A 210 -19.55 4.96 -10.43
C PRO A 210 -18.89 3.73 -11.08
N SER A 211 -19.68 2.91 -11.78
CA SER A 211 -19.22 1.65 -12.39
C SER A 211 -18.03 1.82 -13.35
N ALA A 212 -17.94 2.95 -14.06
CA ALA A 212 -16.77 3.28 -14.88
C ALA A 212 -15.49 3.43 -14.04
N VAL A 213 -15.57 4.09 -12.88
CA VAL A 213 -14.44 4.27 -11.97
C VAL A 213 -14.04 2.93 -11.37
N GLN A 214 -15.02 2.12 -10.92
CA GLN A 214 -14.76 0.78 -10.41
C GLN A 214 -13.99 -0.08 -11.43
N GLY A 215 -14.38 -0.03 -12.71
CA GLY A 215 -13.68 -0.78 -13.78
C GLY A 215 -12.22 -0.38 -13.94
N VAL A 216 -11.91 0.92 -13.85
CA VAL A 216 -10.53 1.41 -13.87
C VAL A 216 -9.76 0.93 -12.63
N LEU A 217 -10.33 1.09 -11.44
CA LEU A 217 -9.67 0.69 -10.19
C LEU A 217 -9.39 -0.82 -10.13
N LYS A 218 -10.33 -1.66 -10.62
CA LYS A 218 -10.15 -3.12 -10.75
C LYS A 218 -9.03 -3.53 -11.70
N SER A 219 -8.50 -2.61 -12.50
CA SER A 219 -7.35 -2.87 -13.39
C SER A 219 -6.03 -2.40 -12.79
N LEU A 220 -6.06 -1.67 -11.67
CA LEU A 220 -4.87 -1.11 -11.03
C LEU A 220 -4.36 -2.02 -9.91
N PRO A 221 -3.04 -2.13 -9.73
CA PRO A 221 -2.45 -3.00 -8.71
C PRO A 221 -2.90 -2.62 -7.30
N PHE A 222 -3.11 -1.32 -7.03
CA PHE A 222 -3.41 -0.79 -5.70
C PHE A 222 -4.73 -1.33 -5.12
N LEU A 223 -5.76 -1.52 -5.96
CA LEU A 223 -7.02 -2.08 -5.47
C LEU A 223 -6.87 -3.57 -5.10
N HIS A 224 -6.06 -4.32 -5.85
CA HIS A 224 -5.76 -5.71 -5.53
C HIS A 224 -4.98 -5.83 -4.22
N GLU A 225 -4.01 -4.94 -4.01
CA GLU A 225 -3.25 -4.87 -2.76
C GLU A 225 -4.16 -4.60 -1.56
N THR A 226 -5.07 -3.62 -1.66
CA THR A 226 -6.02 -3.30 -0.57
C THR A 226 -7.04 -4.40 -0.35
N ALA A 227 -7.60 -4.99 -1.41
CA ALA A 227 -8.57 -6.08 -1.31
C ALA A 227 -7.99 -7.30 -0.58
N MET A 228 -6.81 -7.79 -1.00
CA MET A 228 -6.17 -8.93 -0.33
C MET A 228 -5.77 -8.62 1.12
N MET A 229 -5.35 -7.39 1.42
CA MET A 229 -5.02 -7.00 2.80
C MET A 229 -6.29 -6.98 3.66
N ARG A 230 -7.39 -6.46 3.11
CA ARG A 230 -8.69 -6.43 3.80
C ARG A 230 -9.24 -7.82 4.03
N ASP A 231 -9.13 -8.72 3.06
CA ASP A 231 -9.53 -10.12 3.21
C ASP A 231 -8.86 -10.74 4.45
N ILE A 232 -7.54 -10.58 4.59
CA ILE A 232 -6.78 -11.08 5.75
C ILE A 232 -7.23 -10.42 7.06
N PHE A 233 -7.39 -9.09 7.07
CA PHE A 233 -7.67 -8.32 8.29
C PHE A 233 -9.11 -8.45 8.78
N THR A 234 -10.05 -8.66 7.87
CA THR A 234 -11.49 -8.67 8.18
C THR A 234 -12.05 -10.08 8.29
N ALA A 235 -11.31 -11.12 7.91
CA ALA A 235 -11.78 -12.51 7.90
C ALA A 235 -12.47 -12.94 9.21
N SER A 236 -11.84 -12.72 10.37
CA SER A 236 -12.42 -13.12 11.67
C SER A 236 -13.71 -12.33 11.96
N ALA A 237 -13.65 -11.00 11.84
CA ALA A 237 -14.79 -10.12 12.11
C ALA A 237 -15.98 -10.38 11.16
N LEU A 238 -15.71 -10.66 9.88
CA LEU A 238 -16.75 -11.04 8.92
C LEU A 238 -17.39 -12.39 9.27
N GLN A 239 -16.58 -13.37 9.67
CA GLN A 239 -17.08 -14.67 10.08
C GLN A 239 -18.00 -14.52 11.31
N ASP A 240 -17.59 -13.77 12.31
CA ASP A 240 -18.35 -13.58 13.54
C ASP A 240 -19.63 -12.74 13.32
N LEU A 241 -19.58 -11.69 12.50
CA LEU A 241 -20.74 -10.84 12.21
C LEU A 241 -21.79 -11.53 11.33
N PHE A 242 -21.36 -12.27 10.31
CA PHE A 242 -22.26 -12.83 9.30
C PHE A 242 -22.63 -14.30 9.53
N HIS A 243 -22.14 -14.97 10.59
CA HIS A 243 -22.42 -16.40 10.82
C HIS A 243 -23.91 -16.76 10.91
N THR A 244 -24.76 -15.84 11.40
CA THR A 244 -26.21 -16.01 11.51
C THR A 244 -26.99 -15.44 10.31
N LEU A 245 -26.31 -14.79 9.38
CA LEU A 245 -26.91 -14.09 8.24
C LEU A 245 -26.79 -14.91 6.96
N PRO A 246 -27.63 -14.65 5.94
CA PRO A 246 -27.50 -15.30 4.64
C PRO A 246 -26.14 -15.04 4.00
N ALA A 247 -25.49 -16.08 3.46
CA ALA A 247 -24.17 -15.98 2.84
C ALA A 247 -24.11 -14.92 1.72
N SER A 248 -25.19 -14.78 0.94
CA SER A 248 -25.32 -13.78 -0.13
C SER A 248 -25.18 -12.34 0.37
N LEU A 249 -25.56 -12.07 1.63
CA LEU A 249 -25.42 -10.75 2.24
C LEU A 249 -23.95 -10.42 2.53
N SER A 250 -23.20 -11.40 3.02
CA SER A 250 -21.76 -11.26 3.25
C SER A 250 -21.01 -11.02 1.94
N ASP A 251 -21.32 -11.79 0.89
CA ASP A 251 -20.69 -11.64 -0.43
C ASP A 251 -20.95 -10.24 -1.01
N THR A 252 -22.19 -9.76 -0.93
CA THR A 252 -22.58 -8.43 -1.40
C THR A 252 -21.87 -7.32 -0.62
N TYR A 253 -21.77 -7.47 0.71
CA TYR A 253 -21.05 -6.52 1.56
C TYR A 253 -19.56 -6.50 1.25
N GLN A 254 -18.93 -7.67 1.11
CA GLN A 254 -17.51 -7.79 0.80
C GLN A 254 -17.17 -7.18 -0.56
N GLU A 255 -18.03 -7.34 -1.57
CA GLU A 255 -17.86 -6.68 -2.87
C GLU A 255 -17.98 -5.15 -2.76
N ALA A 256 -19.04 -4.67 -2.08
CA ALA A 256 -19.27 -3.24 -1.91
C ALA A 256 -18.12 -2.55 -1.17
N MET A 257 -17.55 -3.22 -0.17
CA MET A 257 -16.41 -2.74 0.62
C MET A 257 -15.06 -2.96 -0.07
N GLY A 258 -15.02 -3.58 -1.26
CA GLY A 258 -13.79 -3.88 -1.97
C GLY A 258 -12.85 -4.80 -1.19
N ILE A 259 -13.42 -5.74 -0.43
CA ILE A 259 -12.71 -6.83 0.24
C ILE A 259 -12.47 -7.95 -0.79
N THR A 260 -13.49 -8.24 -1.59
CA THR A 260 -13.41 -9.15 -2.73
C THR A 260 -13.50 -8.38 -4.04
N ILE A 261 -12.82 -8.89 -5.07
CA ILE A 261 -12.86 -8.30 -6.41
C ILE A 261 -13.58 -9.28 -7.35
N PHE A 262 -14.71 -8.84 -7.88
CA PHE A 262 -15.45 -9.56 -8.91
C PHE A 262 -15.07 -9.06 -10.30
N LEU A 263 -14.70 -9.99 -11.17
CA LEU A 263 -14.45 -9.77 -12.60
C LEU A 263 -15.23 -10.82 -13.40
N ASN A 264 -16.04 -10.38 -14.38
CA ASN A 264 -16.84 -11.26 -15.23
C ASN A 264 -17.69 -12.30 -14.46
N ASN A 265 -18.39 -11.87 -13.41
CA ASN A 265 -19.26 -12.72 -12.58
C ASN A 265 -18.54 -13.81 -11.76
N GLN A 266 -17.22 -13.73 -11.60
CA GLN A 266 -16.45 -14.62 -10.73
C GLN A 266 -15.57 -13.82 -9.75
N THR A 267 -15.40 -14.36 -8.55
CA THR A 267 -14.44 -13.85 -7.57
C THR A 267 -13.03 -14.13 -8.05
N LEU A 268 -12.20 -13.09 -8.06
CA LEU A 268 -10.82 -13.23 -8.51
C LEU A 268 -9.98 -13.91 -7.42
N SER A 269 -9.44 -15.08 -7.73
CA SER A 269 -8.58 -15.83 -6.80
C SER A 269 -7.37 -15.01 -6.34
N ILE A 270 -7.07 -15.08 -5.03
CA ILE A 270 -5.89 -14.44 -4.42
C ILE A 270 -4.58 -14.82 -5.13
N HIS A 271 -4.46 -16.06 -5.61
CA HIS A 271 -3.27 -16.52 -6.32
C HIS A 271 -3.08 -15.80 -7.66
N ILE A 272 -4.17 -15.53 -8.37
CA ILE A 272 -4.13 -14.78 -9.63
C ILE A 272 -3.74 -13.33 -9.36
N GLN A 273 -4.27 -12.72 -8.28
CA GLN A 273 -3.92 -11.36 -7.87
C GLN A 273 -2.43 -11.25 -7.51
N ILE A 274 -1.91 -12.15 -6.69
CA ILE A 274 -0.48 -12.20 -6.33
C ILE A 274 0.39 -12.36 -7.59
N PHE A 275 0.01 -13.27 -8.49
CA PHE A 275 0.75 -13.49 -9.73
C PHE A 275 0.77 -12.24 -10.62
N ALA A 276 -0.38 -11.58 -10.79
CA ALA A 276 -0.49 -10.36 -11.58
C ALA A 276 0.35 -9.21 -10.98
N LEU A 277 0.34 -9.05 -9.66
CA LEU A 277 1.15 -8.06 -8.96
C LEU A 277 2.65 -8.34 -9.08
N LEU A 278 3.09 -9.59 -8.88
CA LEU A 278 4.48 -9.99 -9.08
C LEU A 278 4.93 -9.72 -10.51
N LEU A 279 4.11 -10.09 -11.50
CA LEU A 279 4.38 -9.83 -12.90
C LEU A 279 4.50 -8.34 -13.19
N CYS A 280 3.59 -7.52 -12.64
CA CYS A 280 3.63 -6.06 -12.74
C CYS A 280 4.95 -5.49 -12.19
N GLY A 281 5.34 -5.88 -10.96
CA GLY A 281 6.58 -5.44 -10.35
C GLY A 281 7.84 -5.87 -11.13
N ILE A 282 7.88 -7.12 -11.62
CA ILE A 282 9.01 -7.63 -12.42
C ILE A 282 9.12 -6.90 -13.75
N ILE A 283 8.00 -6.67 -14.45
CA ILE A 283 7.98 -5.91 -15.71
C ILE A 283 8.45 -4.48 -15.47
N ALA A 284 7.92 -3.81 -14.44
CA ALA A 284 8.32 -2.45 -14.10
C ALA A 284 9.82 -2.34 -13.80
N LEU A 285 10.36 -3.29 -13.03
CA LEU A 285 11.79 -3.38 -12.76
C LEU A 285 12.62 -3.65 -14.03
N GLY A 286 12.17 -4.58 -14.87
CA GLY A 286 12.83 -4.91 -16.14
C GLY A 286 12.93 -3.70 -17.07
N ILE A 287 11.82 -2.95 -17.22
CA ILE A 287 11.79 -1.70 -18.01
C ILE A 287 12.72 -0.66 -17.37
N THR A 288 12.70 -0.50 -16.05
CA THR A 288 13.56 0.45 -15.34
C THR A 288 15.04 0.19 -15.61
N VAL A 289 15.48 -1.07 -15.49
CA VAL A 289 16.86 -1.47 -15.77
C VAL A 289 17.22 -1.26 -17.24
N TYR A 290 16.30 -1.60 -18.16
CA TYR A 290 16.50 -1.39 -19.59
C TYR A 290 16.69 0.09 -19.96
N VAL A 291 15.80 0.97 -19.45
CA VAL A 291 15.85 2.42 -19.69
C VAL A 291 17.15 3.02 -19.16
N MET A 292 17.57 2.64 -17.94
CA MET A 292 18.78 3.15 -17.33
C MET A 292 20.07 2.68 -18.05
N ASN A 293 20.06 1.49 -18.65
CA ASN A 293 21.18 1.02 -19.47
C ASN A 293 21.27 1.77 -20.80
N ARG A 294 20.15 2.25 -21.35
CA ARG A 294 20.09 3.05 -22.58
C ARG A 294 20.50 4.51 -22.37
N HIS A 295 20.29 5.09 -21.20
CA HIS A 295 20.73 6.45 -20.88
C HIS A 295 22.25 6.50 -20.72
N THR A 296 23.00 6.69 -21.80
CA THR A 296 24.41 7.08 -21.74
C THR A 296 24.52 8.53 -21.26
N ALA A 297 25.58 8.85 -20.50
CA ALA A 297 25.85 10.15 -19.88
C ALA A 297 25.96 11.34 -20.87
N PHE A 298 25.73 11.11 -22.16
CA PHE A 298 25.88 12.08 -23.25
C PHE A 298 24.55 12.54 -23.88
N ASN A 299 23.39 12.07 -23.41
CA ASN A 299 22.08 12.48 -23.94
C ASN A 299 21.32 13.45 -23.01
N ARG A 300 22.04 14.40 -22.38
CA ARG A 300 21.45 15.55 -21.68
C ARG A 300 22.24 16.81 -21.96
#